data_AF-D7CRD6-F1
#
_entry.id   AF-D7CRD6-F1
#
_cell.length_a   1.000
_cell.length_b   1.000
_cell.length_c   1.000
_cell.angle_alpha   90.00
_cell.angle_beta   90.00
_cell.angle_gamma   90.00
#
_symmetry.space_group_name_H-M   'P 1'
#
loop_
_entity.id
_entity.type
_entity.pdbx_description
1 polymer ?
#
loop_
_entity_poly.entity_id
_entity_poly.type
_entity_poly.pdbx_seq_one_letter_code
_entity_poly.pdbx_strand_id
1 'polypeptide(L)'
;MGPVLKWKLHDLLRRERVTVYALNRCLAEAGRSVSRTTLYRLASEQPERIDLEVAGRVLCGLEQLTGKRYAVSDLLEYEHDVQSAPERLTAAGVPYTGDPETDAVLDEIPDILERVRRHEAGETKMISLKDIAAKYGVKR
;
A
#
# COMPACT_ATOMS: atom_id res chain seq x y z
N MET A 1 -11.31 -3.17 -12.90
CA MET A 1 -10.73 -4.49 -12.53
C MET A 1 -10.88 -4.69 -11.02
N GLY A 2 -10.87 -5.94 -10.54
CA GLY A 2 -10.98 -6.19 -9.10
C GLY A 2 -9.63 -6.05 -8.40
N PRO A 3 -9.58 -6.08 -7.05
CA PRO A 3 -8.32 -6.29 -6.33
C PRO A 3 -7.54 -7.49 -6.90
N VAL A 4 -6.25 -7.30 -7.20
CA VAL A 4 -5.39 -8.37 -7.73
C VAL A 4 -4.29 -8.70 -6.72
N LEU A 5 -4.16 -9.98 -6.39
CA LEU A 5 -3.01 -10.50 -5.67
C LEU A 5 -1.96 -10.98 -6.67
N LYS A 6 -0.76 -10.42 -6.58
CA LYS A 6 0.39 -10.78 -7.39
C LYS A 6 1.30 -11.74 -6.64
N TRP A 7 1.69 -12.81 -7.31
CA TRP A 7 2.57 -13.85 -6.80
C TRP A 7 4.02 -13.58 -7.23
N LYS A 8 4.94 -13.63 -6.27
CA LYS A 8 6.31 -13.10 -6.41
C LYS A 8 7.41 -14.15 -6.31
N LEU A 9 7.07 -15.44 -6.33
CA LEU A 9 8.08 -16.49 -6.16
C LEU A 9 9.18 -16.44 -7.22
N HIS A 10 8.84 -16.13 -8.48
CA HIS A 10 9.82 -16.00 -9.55
C HIS A 10 10.87 -14.93 -9.23
N ASP A 11 10.41 -13.73 -8.89
CA ASP A 11 11.26 -12.58 -8.58
C ASP A 11 12.10 -12.83 -7.34
N LEU A 12 11.51 -13.48 -6.33
CA LEU A 12 12.18 -13.84 -5.09
C LEU A 12 13.33 -14.84 -5.34
N LEU A 13 13.06 -15.91 -6.10
CA LEU A 13 14.08 -16.90 -6.48
C LEU A 13 15.23 -16.25 -7.26
N ARG A 14 14.91 -15.37 -8.22
CA ARG A 14 15.91 -14.64 -9.02
C ARG A 14 16.77 -13.72 -8.16
N ARG A 15 16.15 -12.96 -7.25
CA ARG A 15 16.84 -12.03 -6.33
C ARG A 15 17.84 -12.77 -5.46
N GLU A 16 17.43 -13.93 -4.92
CA GLU A 16 18.26 -14.73 -4.02
C GLU A 16 19.19 -15.70 -4.75
N ARG A 17 19.17 -15.71 -6.10
CA ARG A 17 19.95 -16.62 -6.97
C ARG A 17 19.69 -18.10 -6.66
N VAL A 18 18.47 -18.43 -6.24
CA VAL A 18 18.03 -19.80 -5.95
C VAL A 18 17.31 -20.36 -7.16
N THR A 19 17.68 -21.58 -7.57
CA THR A 19 16.95 -22.29 -8.62
C THR A 19 15.79 -23.07 -8.04
N VAL A 20 14.72 -23.26 -8.82
CA VAL A 20 13.60 -24.15 -8.45
C VAL A 20 14.08 -25.55 -8.10
N TYR A 21 15.10 -26.04 -8.81
CA TYR A 21 15.73 -27.33 -8.54
C TYR A 21 16.38 -27.37 -7.14
N ALA A 22 17.16 -26.34 -6.78
CA ALA A 22 17.78 -26.26 -5.46
C ALA A 22 16.72 -26.21 -4.35
N LEU A 23 15.65 -25.43 -4.54
CA LEU A 23 14.52 -25.38 -3.61
C LEU A 23 13.84 -26.76 -3.48
N ASN A 24 13.54 -27.43 -4.59
CA ASN A 24 12.91 -28.75 -4.58
C ASN A 24 13.76 -29.78 -3.83
N ARG A 25 15.07 -29.78 -4.09
CA ARG A 25 16.02 -30.69 -3.44
C ARG A 25 16.10 -30.46 -1.94
N CYS A 26 16.25 -29.20 -1.51
CA CYS A 26 16.27 -28.82 -0.10
C CYS A 26 15.01 -29.28 0.64
N LEU A 27 13.83 -29.11 0.01
CA LEU A 27 12.56 -29.55 0.59
C LEU A 27 12.44 -31.06 0.69
N ALA A 28 12.92 -31.79 -0.32
CA ALA A 28 12.92 -33.25 -0.32
C ALA A 28 13.85 -33.82 0.75
N GLU A 29 15.06 -33.28 0.87
CA GLU A 29 16.06 -33.68 1.87
C GLU A 29 15.56 -33.43 3.31
N ALA A 30 14.72 -32.42 3.50
CA ALA A 30 14.12 -32.10 4.79
C ALA A 30 12.76 -32.79 5.07
N GLY A 31 12.34 -33.75 4.24
CA GLY A 31 11.08 -34.48 4.41
C GLY A 31 9.81 -33.64 4.17
N ARG A 32 9.95 -32.46 3.54
CA ARG A 32 8.88 -31.48 3.25
C ARG A 32 8.60 -31.38 1.76
N SER A 33 8.66 -32.52 1.08
CA SER A 33 8.60 -32.62 -0.38
C SER A 33 7.39 -31.88 -0.96
N VAL A 34 7.66 -30.98 -1.90
CA VAL A 34 6.66 -30.41 -2.82
C VAL A 34 6.99 -30.95 -4.20
N SER A 35 5.99 -31.32 -4.98
CA SER A 35 6.24 -31.88 -6.32
C SER A 35 7.04 -30.88 -7.17
N ARG A 36 8.01 -31.39 -7.94
CA ARG A 36 8.85 -30.54 -8.80
C ARG A 36 7.98 -29.75 -9.79
N THR A 37 6.98 -30.40 -10.39
CA THR A 37 6.02 -29.78 -11.30
C THR A 37 5.27 -28.61 -10.64
N THR A 38 4.85 -28.79 -9.38
CA THR A 38 4.20 -27.72 -8.60
C THR A 38 5.12 -26.53 -8.43
N LEU A 39 6.38 -26.75 -8.03
CA LEU A 39 7.32 -25.66 -7.82
C LEU A 39 7.68 -24.92 -9.10
N TYR A 40 7.82 -25.63 -10.22
CA TYR A 40 8.02 -24.98 -11.52
C TYR A 40 6.82 -24.14 -11.92
N ARG A 41 5.60 -24.68 -11.80
CA ARG A 41 4.35 -23.94 -12.06
C ARG A 41 4.25 -22.68 -11.20
N LEU A 42 4.52 -22.80 -9.90
CA LEU A 42 4.53 -21.67 -8.98
C LEU A 42 5.62 -20.65 -9.32
N ALA A 43 6.74 -21.06 -9.92
CA ALA A 43 7.82 -20.15 -10.29
C ALA A 43 7.64 -19.52 -11.68
N SER A 44 6.69 -19.99 -12.49
CA SER A 44 6.45 -19.50 -13.85
C SER A 44 5.11 -18.79 -14.03
N GLU A 45 4.11 -19.09 -13.20
CA GLU A 45 2.72 -18.66 -13.40
C GLU A 45 2.14 -18.02 -12.15
N GLN A 46 1.15 -17.15 -12.35
CA GLN A 46 0.28 -16.63 -11.29
C GLN A 46 -0.72 -17.74 -10.89
N PRO A 47 -0.66 -18.31 -9.67
CA PRO A 47 -1.61 -19.33 -9.26
C PRO A 47 -2.98 -18.70 -8.94
N GLU A 48 -4.06 -19.31 -9.42
CA GLU A 48 -5.43 -18.97 -8.98
C GLU A 48 -5.67 -19.39 -7.52
N ARG A 49 -5.06 -20.50 -7.11
CA ARG A 49 -5.14 -21.06 -5.76
C ARG A 49 -3.78 -21.58 -5.34
N ILE A 50 -3.40 -21.26 -4.12
CA ILE A 50 -2.22 -21.83 -3.48
C ILE A 50 -2.60 -22.35 -2.10
N ASP A 51 -2.15 -23.57 -1.82
CA ASP A 51 -2.25 -24.16 -0.51
C ASP A 51 -1.25 -23.49 0.45
N LEU A 52 -1.72 -23.04 1.62
CA LEU A 52 -0.89 -22.33 2.60
C LEU A 52 0.24 -23.20 3.16
N GLU A 53 0.06 -24.52 3.24
CA GLU A 53 1.10 -25.46 3.63
C GLU A 53 2.21 -25.49 2.57
N VAL A 54 1.85 -25.49 1.28
CA VAL A 54 2.83 -25.40 0.18
C VAL A 54 3.59 -24.07 0.24
N ALA A 55 2.90 -22.95 0.47
CA ALA A 55 3.54 -21.65 0.65
C ALA A 55 4.51 -21.66 1.85
N GLY A 56 4.09 -22.21 2.99
CA GLY A 56 4.92 -22.36 4.18
C GLY A 56 6.17 -23.21 3.94
N ARG A 57 6.03 -24.33 3.21
CA ARG A 57 7.16 -25.17 2.80
C ARG A 57 8.13 -24.38 1.92
N VAL A 58 7.64 -23.63 0.93
CA VAL A 58 8.48 -22.79 0.06
C VAL A 58 9.26 -21.76 0.87
N LEU A 59 8.61 -21.01 1.77
CA LEU A 59 9.28 -20.04 2.64
C LEU A 59 10.36 -20.70 3.51
N CYS A 60 10.05 -21.85 4.10
CA CYS A 60 11.00 -22.62 4.92
C CYS A 60 12.22 -23.08 4.11
N GLY A 61 12.02 -23.53 2.87
CA GLY A 61 13.11 -23.91 1.96
C GLY A 61 13.97 -22.73 1.54
N LEU A 62 13.35 -21.56 1.29
CA LEU A 62 14.08 -20.33 1.01
C LEU A 62 14.93 -19.87 2.21
N GLU A 63 14.39 -19.96 3.43
CA GLU A 63 15.13 -19.64 4.65
C GLU A 63 16.34 -20.56 4.83
N GLN A 64 16.19 -21.86 4.58
CA GLN A 64 17.31 -22.81 4.65
C GLN A 64 18.40 -22.55 3.61
N LEU A 65 18.01 -22.20 2.38
CA LEU A 65 18.96 -21.98 1.30
C LEU A 65 19.68 -20.64 1.40
N THR A 66 19.05 -19.62 1.98
CA THR A 66 19.55 -18.24 1.97
C THR A 66 19.96 -17.72 3.34
N GLY A 67 19.56 -18.40 4.42
CA GLY A 67 19.76 -17.95 5.80
C GLY A 67 18.92 -16.73 6.21
N LYS A 68 17.97 -16.31 5.37
CA LYS A 68 17.11 -15.14 5.61
C LYS A 68 15.71 -15.56 6.00
N ARG A 69 15.09 -14.81 6.91
CA ARG A 69 13.67 -14.99 7.24
C ARG A 69 12.80 -14.35 6.17
N TYR A 70 11.73 -15.04 5.79
CA TYR A 70 10.73 -14.57 4.85
C TYR A 70 9.34 -14.64 5.46
N ALA A 71 8.49 -13.67 5.13
CA ALA A 71 7.09 -13.63 5.47
C ALA A 71 6.22 -13.97 4.26
N VAL A 72 4.93 -14.22 4.49
CA VAL A 72 3.95 -14.47 3.41
C VAL A 72 3.88 -13.27 2.45
N SER A 73 4.05 -12.05 2.95
CA SER A 73 4.12 -10.82 2.15
C SER A 73 5.33 -10.75 1.20
N ASP A 74 6.36 -11.57 1.40
CA ASP A 74 7.47 -11.65 0.42
C ASP A 74 7.06 -12.45 -0.82
N LEU A 75 6.04 -13.32 -0.70
CA LEU A 75 5.49 -14.12 -1.79
C LEU A 75 4.28 -13.47 -2.46
N LEU A 76 3.58 -12.60 -1.75
CA LEU A 76 2.32 -11.99 -2.20
C LEU A 76 2.39 -10.47 -2.11
N GLU A 77 1.96 -9.83 -3.19
CA GLU A 77 1.75 -8.38 -3.23
C GLU A 77 0.31 -8.10 -3.60
N TYR A 78 -0.28 -7.17 -2.88
CA TYR A 78 -1.63 -6.73 -3.15
C TYR A 78 -1.58 -5.49 -4.02
N GLU A 79 -2.06 -5.63 -5.26
CA GLU A 79 -2.23 -4.52 -6.18
C GLU A 79 -3.70 -4.08 -6.10
N HIS A 80 -3.91 -2.90 -5.50
CA HIS A 80 -5.19 -2.21 -5.61
C HIS A 80 -5.41 -1.86 -7.08
N ASP A 81 -6.58 -2.22 -7.63
CA ASP A 81 -6.99 -1.59 -8.88
C ASP A 81 -7.19 -0.10 -8.60
N VAL A 82 -6.47 0.73 -9.36
CA VAL A 82 -6.46 2.18 -9.25
C VAL A 82 -7.79 2.79 -9.76
N GLN A 83 -8.82 1.98 -9.94
CA GLN A 83 -10.23 2.39 -10.09
C GLN A 83 -11.03 2.26 -8.79
N SER A 84 -10.36 2.38 -7.64
CA SER A 84 -11.03 2.41 -6.33
C SER A 84 -11.70 3.77 -6.10
N ALA A 85 -12.83 4.01 -6.79
CA ALA A 85 -13.66 5.23 -6.74
C ALA A 85 -12.90 6.52 -7.15
N PRO A 86 -13.57 7.59 -7.62
CA PRO A 86 -12.95 8.90 -7.41
C PRO A 86 -12.68 8.97 -5.90
N GLU A 87 -11.43 9.25 -5.49
CA GLU A 87 -11.21 9.78 -4.14
C GLU A 87 -12.32 10.79 -3.94
N ARG A 88 -13.21 10.54 -2.97
CA ARG A 88 -14.26 11.52 -2.70
C ARG A 88 -13.49 12.82 -2.48
N LEU A 89 -13.79 13.81 -3.29
CA LEU A 89 -13.17 15.10 -3.14
C LEU A 89 -14.03 15.84 -2.13
N THR A 90 -13.34 16.51 -1.22
CA THR A 90 -13.95 17.56 -0.42
C THR A 90 -14.49 18.66 -1.35
N ALA A 91 -15.37 19.52 -0.86
CA ALA A 91 -15.83 20.67 -1.63
C ALA A 91 -14.67 21.59 -2.09
N ALA A 92 -13.53 21.57 -1.38
CA ALA A 92 -12.29 22.25 -1.74
C ALA A 92 -11.48 21.58 -2.88
N GLY A 93 -11.96 20.47 -3.44
CA GLY A 93 -11.36 19.81 -4.61
C GLY A 93 -10.14 18.96 -4.31
N VAL A 94 -9.91 18.61 -3.03
CA VAL A 94 -8.83 17.70 -2.59
C VAL A 94 -9.41 16.44 -1.97
N PRO A 95 -8.67 15.31 -1.99
CA PRO A 95 -9.09 14.06 -1.36
C PRO A 95 -9.37 14.22 0.14
N TYR A 96 -10.34 13.48 0.68
CA TYR A 96 -10.53 13.36 2.13
C TYR A 96 -9.24 12.87 2.79
N THR A 97 -8.84 13.55 3.85
CA THR A 97 -7.60 13.30 4.59
C THR A 97 -7.74 12.14 5.58
N GLY A 98 -8.97 11.79 5.95
CA GLY A 98 -9.29 10.80 6.99
C GLY A 98 -9.34 11.41 8.39
N ASP A 99 -9.05 12.70 8.52
CA ASP A 99 -9.23 13.48 9.75
C ASP A 99 -10.59 14.22 9.70
N PRO A 100 -11.56 13.88 10.56
CA PRO A 100 -12.91 14.45 10.49
C PRO A 100 -12.97 15.98 10.65
N GLU A 101 -12.06 16.57 11.44
CA GLU A 101 -12.03 18.02 11.66
C GLU A 101 -11.54 18.76 10.41
N THR A 102 -10.45 18.29 9.82
CA THR A 102 -9.89 18.86 8.58
C THR A 102 -10.86 18.68 7.42
N ASP A 103 -11.44 17.48 7.31
CA ASP A 103 -12.37 17.14 6.23
C ASP A 103 -13.66 17.98 6.29
N ALA A 104 -14.17 18.26 7.49
CA ALA A 104 -15.31 19.16 7.67
C ALA A 104 -15.03 20.58 7.19
N VAL A 105 -13.85 21.13 7.48
CA VAL A 105 -13.45 22.47 7.02
C VAL A 105 -13.35 22.52 5.49
N LEU A 106 -12.76 21.49 4.89
CA LEU A 106 -12.59 21.40 3.43
C LEU A 106 -13.94 21.24 2.69
N ASP A 107 -14.96 20.69 3.35
CA ASP A 107 -16.32 20.60 2.82
C ASP A 107 -17.14 21.88 3.01
N GLU A 108 -17.02 22.53 4.17
CA GLU A 108 -17.77 23.75 4.48
C GLU A 108 -17.26 24.98 3.72
N ILE A 109 -15.96 25.00 3.38
CA ILE A 109 -15.30 26.17 2.78
C ILE A 109 -14.57 25.77 1.48
N PRO A 110 -15.27 25.78 0.33
CA PRO A 110 -14.71 25.31 -0.95
C PRO A 110 -13.49 26.08 -1.46
N ASP A 111 -13.30 27.34 -1.04
CA ASP A 111 -12.20 28.20 -1.49
C ASP A 111 -11.05 28.29 -0.47
N ILE A 112 -11.08 27.50 0.61
CA ILE A 112 -10.14 27.63 1.73
C ILE A 112 -8.68 27.48 1.30
N LEU A 113 -8.40 26.56 0.39
CA LEU A 113 -7.05 26.31 -0.10
C LEU A 113 -6.51 27.48 -0.95
N GLU A 114 -7.38 28.13 -1.73
CA GLU A 114 -7.02 29.34 -2.45
C GLU A 114 -6.71 30.48 -1.47
N ARG A 115 -7.53 30.62 -0.43
CA ARG A 115 -7.34 31.65 0.61
C ARG A 115 -6.02 31.48 1.35
N VAL A 116 -5.67 30.25 1.73
CA VAL A 116 -4.37 29.94 2.35
C VAL A 116 -3.23 30.26 1.39
N ARG A 117 -3.30 29.82 0.13
CA ARG A 117 -2.27 30.11 -0.88
C ARG A 117 -2.02 31.61 -1.05
N ARG A 118 -3.09 32.41 -1.12
CA ARG A 118 -2.98 33.88 -1.22
C ARG A 118 -2.38 34.52 0.02
N HIS A 119 -2.63 33.94 1.20
CA HIS A 119 -2.01 34.39 2.45
C HIS A 119 -0.52 34.09 2.46
N GLU A 120 -0.12 32.87 2.08
CA GLU A 120 1.29 32.45 1.97
C GLU A 120 2.06 33.28 0.93
N ALA A 121 1.39 33.66 -0.17
CA ALA A 121 1.93 34.58 -1.17
C ALA A 121 1.99 36.06 -0.71
N GLY A 122 1.49 36.38 0.49
CA GLY A 122 1.48 37.74 1.04
C GLY A 122 0.41 38.67 0.44
N GLU A 123 -0.51 38.14 -0.37
CA GLU A 123 -1.60 38.91 -1.00
C GLU A 123 -2.73 39.25 -0.03
N THR A 124 -2.84 38.50 1.06
CA THR A 124 -3.81 38.73 2.12
C THR A 124 -3.11 38.78 3.48
N LYS A 125 -3.63 39.61 4.39
CA LYS A 125 -3.12 39.74 5.76
C LYS A 125 -4.11 39.16 6.74
N MET A 126 -3.60 38.40 7.70
CA MET A 126 -4.41 37.96 8.84
C MET A 126 -4.74 39.18 9.70
N ILE A 127 -6.03 39.41 9.96
CA ILE A 127 -6.50 40.49 10.82
C ILE A 127 -6.88 39.88 12.16
N SER A 128 -6.43 40.48 13.26
CA SER A 128 -6.83 40.04 14.59
C SER A 128 -8.33 40.28 14.81
N LEU A 129 -9.00 39.32 15.47
CA LEU A 129 -10.40 39.49 15.90
C LEU A 129 -10.59 40.73 16.79
N LYS A 130 -9.56 41.14 17.54
CA LYS A 130 -9.59 42.38 18.34
C LYS A 130 -9.69 43.62 17.44
N ASP A 131 -8.96 43.64 16.33
CA ASP A 131 -8.95 44.76 15.40
C ASP A 131 -10.27 44.84 14.63
N ILE A 132 -10.88 43.70 14.29
CA ILE A 132 -12.21 43.64 13.70
C ILE A 132 -13.28 44.13 14.69
N ALA A 133 -13.24 43.66 15.93
CA ALA A 133 -14.18 44.08 16.98
C ALA A 133 -14.07 45.60 17.25
N ALA A 134 -12.86 46.15 17.27
CA ALA A 134 -12.61 47.58 17.41
C ALA A 134 -13.11 48.38 16.20
N LYS A 135 -12.96 47.85 14.98
CA LYS A 135 -13.34 48.52 13.73
C LYS A 135 -14.84 48.51 13.46
N TYR A 136 -15.53 47.43 13.82
CA TYR A 136 -16.96 47.23 13.51
C TYR A 136 -17.87 47.30 14.75
N GLY A 137 -17.33 47.60 15.93
CA GLY A 137 -18.10 47.77 17.17
C GLY A 137 -18.78 46.49 17.68
N VAL A 138 -18.32 45.32 17.21
CA VAL A 138 -18.91 44.03 17.60
C VAL A 138 -18.42 43.68 19.00
N LYS A 139 -19.31 43.82 20.00
CA LYS A 139 -19.06 43.29 21.35
C LYS A 139 -19.18 41.76 21.29
N ARG A 140 -18.16 41.10 21.83
CA ARG A 140 -18.13 39.65 22.05
C ARG A 140 -19.32 39.19 22.87
#